data_AF-A0A962R557-F1
#
_entry.id   AF-A0A962R557-F1
#
_cell.length_a   1.000
_cell.length_b   1.000
_cell.length_c   1.000
_cell.angle_alpha   90.00
_cell.angle_beta   90.00
_cell.angle_gamma   90.00
#
_symmetry.space_group_name_H-M   'P 1'
#
loop_
_entity.id
_entity.type
_entity.pdbx_description
1 polymer ?
#
loop_
_entity_poly.entity_id
_entity_poly.type
_entity_poly.pdbx_seq_one_letter_code
_entity_poly.pdbx_strand_id
1 'polypeptide(L)'
;MLEPVASENFLAAFTAAAVVILAGAGYAGGFALSRLYSRPLWMRFAWVSYLLLAGAVAVITQVMNFSGYWLVLSAVMLLGYLLAPHAIWHLSHATHSVSPSPDEESLR
;
A
#
# COMPACT_ATOMS: atom_id res chain seq x y z
N MET A 1 -25.93 -15.82 27.49
CA MET A 1 -26.14 -14.40 27.14
C MET A 1 -25.07 -14.05 26.11
N LEU A 2 -25.46 -13.79 24.86
CA LEU A 2 -24.55 -13.23 23.86
C LEU A 2 -24.55 -11.72 24.10
N GLU A 3 -23.49 -11.19 24.70
CA GLU A 3 -23.36 -9.75 24.87
C GLU A 3 -23.25 -9.07 23.50
N PRO A 4 -24.01 -8.00 23.22
CA PRO A 4 -23.99 -7.31 21.92
C PRO A 4 -22.69 -6.51 21.66
N VAL A 5 -21.67 -6.65 22.51
CA VAL A 5 -20.37 -5.95 22.41
C VAL A 5 -19.46 -6.53 21.33
N ALA A 6 -19.69 -7.78 20.90
CA ALA A 6 -18.88 -8.44 19.89
C ALA A 6 -19.15 -7.91 18.47
N SER A 7 -20.36 -7.44 18.19
CA SER A 7 -20.81 -7.11 16.83
C SER A 7 -20.27 -5.78 16.31
N GLU A 8 -20.27 -4.73 17.15
CA GLU A 8 -19.81 -3.39 16.74
C GLU A 8 -18.30 -3.38 16.46
N ASN A 9 -17.50 -3.95 17.36
CA ASN A 9 -16.06 -4.04 17.17
C ASN A 9 -15.71 -4.93 15.96
N PHE A 10 -16.47 -5.99 15.72
CA PHE A 10 -16.28 -6.84 14.56
C PHE A 10 -16.57 -6.08 13.25
N LEU A 11 -17.71 -5.39 13.14
CA LEU A 11 -18.06 -4.64 11.94
C LEU A 11 -17.08 -3.48 11.70
N ALA A 12 -16.67 -2.78 12.77
CA ALA A 12 -15.68 -1.72 12.68
C ALA A 12 -14.30 -2.26 12.23
N ALA A 13 -13.84 -3.37 12.80
CA ALA A 13 -12.59 -4.01 12.39
C ALA A 13 -12.64 -4.52 10.95
N PHE A 14 -13.75 -5.16 10.54
CA PHE A 14 -13.96 -5.64 9.17
C PHE A 14 -13.97 -4.49 8.16
N THR A 15 -14.72 -3.43 8.46
CA THR A 15 -14.81 -2.26 7.59
C THR A 15 -13.47 -1.55 7.50
N ALA A 16 -12.77 -1.37 8.63
CA ALA A 16 -11.43 -0.80 8.65
C ALA A 16 -10.45 -1.64 7.82
N ALA A 17 -10.47 -2.97 7.96
CA ALA A 17 -9.64 -3.87 7.15
C ALA A 17 -9.96 -3.76 5.64
N ALA A 18 -11.24 -3.68 5.27
CA ALA A 18 -11.65 -3.46 3.88
C ALA A 18 -11.12 -2.11 3.35
N VAL A 19 -11.23 -1.05 4.14
CA VAL A 19 -10.68 0.28 3.79
C VAL A 19 -9.16 0.22 3.67
N VAL A 20 -8.45 -0.49 4.54
CA VAL A 20 -6.99 -0.69 4.45
C VAL A 20 -6.63 -1.32 3.09
N ILE A 21 -7.32 -2.38 2.68
CA ILE A 21 -7.04 -3.05 1.40
C ILE A 21 -7.34 -2.11 0.22
N LEU A 22 -8.50 -1.47 0.20
CA LEU A 22 -8.91 -0.58 -0.90
C LEU A 22 -8.03 0.66 -0.98
N ALA A 23 -7.68 1.27 0.15
CA ALA A 23 -6.80 2.43 0.20
C ALA A 23 -5.36 2.08 -0.18
N GLY A 24 -4.87 0.92 0.26
CA GLY A 24 -3.54 0.41 -0.12
C GLY A 24 -3.44 0.13 -1.62
N ALA A 25 -4.44 -0.56 -2.19
CA ALA A 25 -4.51 -0.81 -3.64
C ALA A 25 -4.68 0.51 -4.43
N GLY A 26 -5.50 1.43 -3.94
CA GLY A 26 -5.68 2.76 -4.52
C GLY A 26 -4.40 3.60 -4.51
N TYR A 27 -3.62 3.54 -3.44
CA TYR A 27 -2.32 4.18 -3.36
C TYR A 27 -1.34 3.60 -4.38
N ALA A 28 -1.17 2.27 -4.41
CA ALA A 28 -0.26 1.61 -5.35
C ALA A 28 -0.66 1.84 -6.82
N GLY A 29 -1.96 1.72 -7.12
CA GLY A 29 -2.51 1.98 -8.44
C GLY A 29 -2.38 3.44 -8.85
N GLY A 30 -2.74 4.38 -7.98
CA GLY A 30 -2.59 5.82 -8.22
C GLY A 30 -1.14 6.24 -8.42
N PHE A 31 -0.21 5.66 -7.65
CA PHE A 31 1.23 5.87 -7.83
C PHE A 31 1.69 5.38 -9.21
N ALA A 32 1.38 4.14 -9.58
CA ALA A 32 1.74 3.58 -10.88
C ALA A 32 1.14 4.39 -12.04
N LEU A 33 -0.14 4.79 -11.93
CA LEU A 33 -0.82 5.58 -12.94
C LEU A 33 -0.24 7.00 -13.04
N SER A 34 0.13 7.62 -11.92
CA SER A 34 0.78 8.94 -11.91
C SER A 34 2.11 8.92 -12.67
N ARG A 35 2.84 7.81 -12.56
CA ARG A 35 4.13 7.63 -13.21
C ARG A 35 4.00 7.25 -14.68
N LEU A 36 2.96 6.50 -15.05
CA LEU A 36 2.64 6.18 -16.44
C LEU A 36 2.17 7.40 -17.24
N TYR A 37 1.26 8.22 -16.68
CA TYR A 37 0.68 9.37 -17.38
C TYR A 37 1.43 10.70 -17.15
N SER A 38 2.48 10.71 -16.31
CA SER A 38 3.27 11.92 -15.96
C SER A 38 2.42 13.11 -15.47
N ARG A 39 1.25 12.85 -14.90
CA ARG A 39 0.28 13.87 -14.47
C ARG A 39 0.36 14.06 -12.96
N PRO A 40 0.72 15.26 -12.45
CA PRO A 40 0.94 15.49 -11.01
C PRO A 40 -0.33 15.39 -10.17
N LEU A 41 -1.52 15.49 -10.79
CA LEU A 41 -2.80 15.32 -10.08
C LEU A 41 -2.97 13.90 -9.50
N TRP A 42 -2.53 12.88 -10.23
CA TRP A 42 -2.64 11.48 -9.79
C TRP A 42 -1.72 11.18 -8.59
N MET A 43 -0.60 11.89 -8.49
CA MET A 43 0.26 11.82 -7.30
C MET A 43 -0.46 12.35 -6.06
N ARG A 44 -1.24 13.45 -6.18
CA ARG A 44 -2.05 13.97 -5.07
C ARG A 44 -3.12 12.96 -4.64
N PHE A 45 -3.76 12.29 -5.61
CA PHE A 45 -4.73 11.22 -5.31
C PHE A 45 -4.08 10.07 -4.55
N ALA A 46 -2.89 9.63 -4.96
CA ALA A 46 -2.13 8.60 -4.25
C ALA A 46 -1.85 9.02 -2.79
N TRP A 47 -1.39 10.24 -2.55
CA TRP A 47 -1.17 10.74 -1.18
C TRP A 47 -2.45 10.78 -0.33
N VAL A 48 -3.59 11.14 -0.92
CA VAL A 48 -4.89 11.09 -0.24
C VAL A 48 -5.27 9.65 0.12
N SER A 49 -5.09 8.69 -0.81
CA SER A 49 -5.31 7.27 -0.52
C SER A 49 -4.38 6.74 0.58
N TYR A 50 -3.12 7.20 0.62
CA TYR A 50 -2.19 6.82 1.67
C TYR A 50 -2.58 7.39 3.05
N LEU A 51 -3.06 8.64 3.10
CA LEU A 51 -3.62 9.20 4.34
C LEU A 51 -4.86 8.43 4.81
N LEU A 52 -5.72 8.02 3.88
CA LEU A 52 -6.89 7.19 4.19
C LEU A 52 -6.47 5.81 4.74
N LEU A 53 -5.44 5.19 4.15
CA LEU A 53 -4.83 3.96 4.64
C LEU A 53 -4.32 4.12 6.07
N ALA A 54 -3.56 5.18 6.35
CA ALA A 54 -3.04 5.46 7.68
C ALA A 54 -4.18 5.66 8.70
N GLY A 55 -5.23 6.39 8.32
CA GLY A 55 -6.44 6.54 9.14
C GLY A 55 -7.12 5.20 9.45
N ALA A 56 -7.29 4.35 8.45
CA ALA A 56 -7.92 3.04 8.62
C ALA A 56 -7.08 2.10 9.51
N VAL A 57 -5.75 2.13 9.36
CA VAL A 57 -4.83 1.39 10.25
C VAL A 57 -4.89 1.91 11.68
N ALA A 58 -5.02 3.22 11.90
CA ALA A 58 -5.21 3.78 13.23
C ALA A 58 -6.52 3.30 13.88
N VAL A 59 -7.63 3.30 13.12
CA VAL A 59 -8.93 2.82 13.59
C VAL A 59 -8.87 1.34 13.96
N ILE A 60 -8.33 0.47 13.11
CA ILE A 60 -8.26 -0.96 13.43
C ILE A 60 -7.34 -1.25 14.61
N THR A 61 -6.23 -0.52 14.74
CA THR A 61 -5.30 -0.63 15.88
C THR A 61 -6.00 -0.29 17.19
N GLN A 62 -6.86 0.73 17.20
CA GLN A 62 -7.65 1.11 18.37
C GLN A 62 -8.77 0.10 18.67
N VAL A 63 -9.58 -0.25 17.67
CA VAL A 63 -10.72 -1.18 17.83
C VAL A 63 -10.24 -2.56 18.30
N MET A 64 -9.10 -3.02 17.77
CA MET A 64 -8.51 -4.31 18.15
C MET A 64 -7.56 -4.25 19.35
N ASN A 65 -7.41 -3.08 19.98
CA ASN A 65 -6.55 -2.88 21.16
C ASN A 65 -5.09 -3.35 20.92
N PHE A 66 -4.54 -3.07 19.75
CA PHE A 66 -3.15 -3.39 19.44
C PHE A 66 -2.20 -2.59 20.34
N SER A 67 -1.37 -3.32 21.08
CA SER A 67 -0.40 -2.75 22.02
C SER A 67 0.96 -3.43 21.87
N GLY A 68 2.02 -2.76 22.34
CA GLY A 68 3.39 -3.26 22.29
C GLY A 68 3.83 -3.61 20.86
N TYR A 69 4.24 -4.87 20.65
CA TYR A 69 4.75 -5.36 19.37
C TYR A 69 3.76 -5.22 18.21
N TRP A 70 2.46 -5.36 18.45
CA TRP A 70 1.44 -5.26 17.39
C TRP A 70 1.32 -3.83 16.83
N LEU A 71 1.52 -2.83 17.68
CA LEU A 71 1.52 -1.43 17.25
C LEU A 71 2.77 -1.11 16.40
N VAL A 72 3.93 -1.66 16.80
CA VAL A 72 5.15 -1.58 16.00
C VAL A 72 4.97 -2.26 14.64
N LEU A 73 4.33 -3.43 14.60
CA LEU A 73 4.03 -4.14 13.36
C LEU A 73 3.13 -3.30 12.44
N SER A 74 2.07 -2.67 12.96
CA SER A 74 1.22 -1.75 12.18
C SER A 74 2.01 -0.57 11.60
N ALA A 75 2.92 0.01 12.39
CA ALA A 75 3.77 1.11 11.92
C ALA A 75 4.74 0.67 10.82
N VAL A 76 5.38 -0.50 10.98
CA VAL A 76 6.23 -1.12 9.96
C VAL A 76 5.43 -1.42 8.69
N MET A 77 4.18 -1.89 8.83
CA MET A 77 3.31 -2.15 7.69
C MET A 77 3.03 -0.87 6.89
N LEU A 78 2.73 0.26 7.57
CA LEU A 78 2.53 1.55 6.89
C LEU A 78 3.78 2.00 6.13
N LEU A 79 4.95 1.90 6.75
CA LEU A 79 6.23 2.19 6.09
C LEU A 79 6.47 1.28 4.88
N GLY A 80 6.20 -0.01 5.03
CA GLY A 80 6.29 -0.98 3.94
C GLY A 80 5.36 -0.63 2.78
N TYR A 81 4.12 -0.23 3.07
CA TYR A 81 3.17 0.21 2.05
C TYR A 81 3.60 1.48 1.34
N LEU A 82 4.26 2.43 2.02
CA LEU A 82 4.83 3.61 1.39
C LEU A 82 5.97 3.24 0.44
N LEU A 83 6.86 2.35 0.86
CA LEU A 83 8.08 2.04 0.11
C LEU A 83 7.85 1.02 -1.02
N ALA A 84 6.86 0.13 -0.88
CA ALA A 84 6.65 -0.97 -1.83
C ALA A 84 6.39 -0.51 -3.27
N PRO A 85 5.50 0.47 -3.56
CA PRO A 85 5.27 0.91 -4.95
C PRO A 85 6.52 1.55 -5.57
N HIS A 86 7.32 2.25 -4.77
CA HIS A 86 8.59 2.84 -5.21
C HIS A 86 9.61 1.75 -5.55
N ALA A 87 9.76 0.74 -4.69
CA ALA A 87 10.69 -0.37 -4.91
C ALA A 87 10.30 -1.20 -6.15
N ILE A 88 9.02 -1.56 -6.28
CA ILE A 88 8.49 -2.31 -7.42
C ILE A 88 8.72 -1.54 -8.73
N TRP A 89 8.45 -0.23 -8.74
CA TRP A 89 8.71 0.59 -9.91
C TRP A 89 10.20 0.62 -10.28
N HIS A 90 11.08 0.83 -9.30
CA HIS A 90 12.52 0.89 -9.52
C HIS A 90 13.06 -0.43 -10.08
N LEU A 91 12.64 -1.56 -9.51
CA LEU A 91 12.99 -2.89 -10.01
C LEU A 91 12.45 -3.12 -11.43
N SER A 92 11.20 -2.74 -11.71
CA SER A 92 10.60 -2.92 -13.04
C SER A 92 11.33 -2.15 -14.14
N HIS A 93 11.83 -0.95 -13.83
CA HIS A 93 12.60 -0.13 -14.76
C HIS A 93 14.04 -0.64 -14.93
N ALA A 94 14.67 -1.11 -13.85
CA ALA A 94 16.03 -1.65 -13.89
C ALA A 94 16.15 -2.85 -14.85
N THR A 95 15.12 -3.71 -14.90
CA THR A 95 15.12 -4.89 -15.79
C THR A 95 15.04 -4.50 -17.27
N HIS A 96 14.40 -3.38 -17.63
CA HIS A 96 14.31 -2.92 -19.02
C HIS A 96 15.60 -2.28 -19.56
N SER A 97 16.48 -1.81 -18.67
CA SER A 97 17.80 -1.28 -19.05
C SER A 97 18.86 -2.37 -19.24
N VAL A 98 18.57 -3.62 -18.85
CA VAL A 98 19.43 -4.78 -19.10
C VAL A 98 19.02 -5.40 -20.43
N SER A 99 19.29 -4.70 -21.53
CA SER A 99 19.28 -5.24 -22.89
C SER A 99 20.64 -5.88 -23.20
N PRO A 100 20.70 -6.94 -24.02
CA PRO A 100 21.90 -7.75 -24.21
C PRO A 100 23.05 -6.95 -24.86
N SER A 101 24.28 -7.30 -24.48
CA SER A 101 25.50 -6.75 -25.07
C SER A 101 25.57 -7.05 -26.58
N PRO A 102 26.21 -6.17 -27.39
CA PRO A 102 26.25 -6.24 -28.85
C PRO A 102 26.97 -7.47 -29.45
N ASP A 103 27.38 -8.41 -28.60
CA ASP A 103 28.24 -9.54 -28.93
C ASP A 103 27.46 -10.67 -29.64
N GLU A 104 26.13 -10.75 -29.45
CA GLU A 104 25.27 -11.77 -30.07
C GLU A 104 24.78 -11.43 -31.50
N GLU A 105 24.93 -10.19 -31.97
CA GLU A 105 24.46 -9.78 -33.31
C GLU A 105 25.46 -10.13 -34.44
N SER A 106 26.73 -10.40 -34.13
CA SER A 106 27.75 -10.71 -35.15
C SER A 106 27.79 -12.17 -35.63
N LEU A 107 26.93 -13.04 -35.09
CA LEU A 107 26.88 -14.48 -35.41
C LEU A 107 25.60 -14.89 -36.18
N ARG A 108 24.78 -13.94 -36.63
CA ARG A 108 23.67 -14.17 -37.57
C ARG A 108 23.95 -13.50 -38.91
#